data_AF-A0A358A496-F1
#
_entry.id   AF-A0A358A496-F1
#
_cell.length_a   1.000
_cell.length_b   1.000
_cell.length_c   1.000
_cell.angle_alpha   90.00
_cell.angle_beta   90.00
_cell.angle_gamma   90.00
#
_symmetry.space_group_name_H-M   'P 1'
#
loop_
_entity.id
_entity.type
_entity.pdbx_description
1 polymer ?
#
loop_
_entity_poly.entity_id
_entity_poly.type
_entity_poly.pdbx_seq_one_letter_code
_entity_poly.pdbx_strand_id
1 'polypeptide(L)'
;MTVLVDAAVWEWQGARWAHLVSDESFDELHEFAQRIGKRRLGFQGDHYDVEEVDRRRAIALGAEAVDSRELVRRIREVGLRRRGDKPSWQRVAFAPRGRTLDLGSRLVAFGDPGVRLRAMLPFVRSLDQASRSGLYVDDQYLVMLFDWVGPEAVVELEGIDRVWAGEPRADGERSLELFVRR
;
A
#
# COMPACT_ATOMS: atom_id res chain seq x y z
N MET A 1 -6.87 21.01 -6.11
CA MET A 1 -5.85 20.04 -6.50
C MET A 1 -4.60 20.20 -5.69
N THR A 2 -4.65 19.73 -4.44
CA THR A 2 -3.45 19.68 -3.61
C THR A 2 -3.45 18.45 -2.71
N VAL A 3 -2.35 17.71 -2.76
CA VAL A 3 -2.02 16.72 -1.73
C VAL A 3 -1.53 17.47 -0.50
N LEU A 4 -2.16 17.23 0.65
CA LEU A 4 -1.86 17.89 1.91
C LEU A 4 -1.14 16.93 2.85
N VAL A 5 -0.20 17.44 3.64
CA VAL A 5 0.46 16.68 4.69
C VAL A 5 0.55 17.49 5.97
N ASP A 6 0.12 16.92 7.09
CA ASP A 6 0.21 17.59 8.39
C ASP A 6 1.58 17.41 9.07
N ALA A 7 1.74 17.95 10.27
CA ALA A 7 2.97 17.81 11.05
C ALA A 7 3.11 16.38 11.60
N ALA A 8 4.32 15.82 11.54
CA ALA A 8 4.61 14.51 12.12
C ALA A 8 4.72 14.61 13.65
N VAL A 9 3.57 14.50 14.34
CA VAL A 9 3.47 14.70 15.80
C VAL A 9 3.06 13.43 16.55
N TRP A 10 2.50 12.44 15.85
CA TRP A 10 2.06 11.20 16.47
C TRP A 10 3.25 10.25 16.65
N GLU A 11 3.56 9.86 17.90
CA GLU A 11 4.66 8.96 18.20
C GLU A 11 4.17 7.50 18.24
N TRP A 12 4.72 6.66 17.36
CA TRP A 12 4.41 5.23 17.29
C TRP A 12 5.59 4.42 16.75
N GLN A 13 5.90 3.30 17.41
CA GLN A 13 7.00 2.38 17.06
C GLN A 13 8.36 3.08 16.90
N GLY A 14 8.63 4.11 17.71
CA GLY A 14 9.90 4.86 17.68
C GLY A 14 10.01 5.88 16.54
N ALA A 15 8.92 6.13 15.79
CA ALA A 15 8.87 7.12 14.72
C ALA A 15 7.75 8.14 14.97
N ARG A 16 7.85 9.29 14.30
CA ARG A 16 6.80 10.31 14.24
C ARG A 16 6.04 10.22 12.93
N TRP A 17 4.72 10.32 13.03
CA TRP A 17 3.80 10.09 11.93
C TRP A 17 2.94 11.32 11.66
N ALA A 18 2.69 11.54 10.37
CA ALA A 18 1.79 12.54 9.80
C ALA A 18 0.74 11.86 8.93
N HIS A 19 -0.31 12.60 8.60
CA HIS A 19 -1.35 12.18 7.68
C HIS A 19 -1.15 12.86 6.32
N LEU A 20 -1.27 12.07 5.27
CA LEU A 20 -1.27 12.51 3.87
C LEU A 20 -2.66 12.32 3.28
N VAL A 21 -3.24 13.37 2.69
CA VAL A 21 -4.57 13.36 2.06
C VAL A 21 -4.57 14.11 0.75
N SER A 22 -5.65 13.99 -0.02
CA SER A 22 -5.97 14.87 -1.14
C SER A 22 -7.23 15.65 -0.80
N ASP A 23 -7.28 16.92 -1.19
CA ASP A 23 -8.49 17.74 -1.16
C ASP A 23 -9.28 17.70 -2.49
N GLU A 24 -9.05 16.69 -3.32
CA GLU A 24 -9.70 16.55 -4.62
C GLU A 24 -10.24 15.14 -4.87
N SER A 25 -9.40 14.12 -4.79
CA SER A 25 -9.82 12.74 -5.05
C SER A 25 -8.91 11.70 -4.40
N PHE A 26 -9.43 10.50 -4.17
CA PHE A 26 -8.59 9.39 -3.73
C PHE A 26 -7.64 8.90 -4.82
N ASP A 27 -7.97 9.08 -6.10
CA ASP A 27 -7.08 8.71 -7.20
C ASP A 27 -5.81 9.56 -7.19
N GLU A 28 -5.93 10.89 -7.02
CA GLU A 28 -4.77 11.78 -6.82
C GLU A 28 -3.94 11.34 -5.61
N LEU A 29 -4.61 11.05 -4.48
CA LEU A 29 -3.92 10.61 -3.27
C LEU A 29 -3.17 9.28 -3.50
N HIS A 30 -3.78 8.34 -4.22
CA HIS A 30 -3.18 7.06 -4.56
C HIS A 30 -1.96 7.23 -5.47
N GLU A 31 -2.07 8.01 -6.54
CA GLU A 31 -0.94 8.31 -7.43
C GLU A 31 0.21 8.97 -6.66
N PHE A 32 -0.09 9.92 -5.78
CA PHE A 32 0.93 10.58 -4.97
C PHE A 32 1.58 9.60 -3.97
N ALA A 33 0.77 8.79 -3.28
CA ALA A 33 1.25 7.78 -2.35
C ALA A 33 2.16 6.75 -3.03
N GLN A 34 1.84 6.36 -4.27
CA GLN A 34 2.68 5.48 -5.08
C GLN A 34 4.05 6.11 -5.37
N ARG A 35 4.09 7.41 -5.70
CA ARG A 35 5.33 8.17 -5.99
C ARG A 35 6.26 8.33 -4.79
N ILE A 36 5.71 8.40 -3.58
CA ILE A 36 6.50 8.37 -2.34
C ILE A 36 6.81 6.95 -1.84
N GLY A 37 6.34 5.92 -2.54
CA GLY A 37 6.63 4.51 -2.23
C GLY A 37 5.73 3.90 -1.15
N LYS A 38 4.60 4.52 -0.79
CA LYS A 38 3.64 3.88 0.12
C LYS A 38 3.00 2.68 -0.56
N ARG A 39 2.69 1.68 0.25
CA ARG A 39 1.88 0.53 -0.16
C ARG A 39 0.42 0.90 -0.29
N ARG A 40 -0.31 0.33 -1.23
CA ARG A 40 -1.76 0.50 -1.34
C ARG A 40 -2.52 -0.07 -0.14
N LEU A 41 -2.01 -1.14 0.45
CA LEU A 41 -2.46 -1.72 1.73
C LEU A 41 -2.37 -0.72 2.91
N GLY A 42 -1.54 0.32 2.78
CA GLY A 42 -1.38 1.36 3.80
C GLY A 42 -2.50 2.39 3.84
N PHE A 43 -3.40 2.43 2.85
CA PHE A 43 -4.51 3.37 2.81
C PHE A 43 -5.50 3.12 3.95
N GLN A 44 -5.87 4.16 4.69
CA GLN A 44 -6.72 4.09 5.88
C GLN A 44 -8.19 4.50 5.62
N GLY A 45 -8.61 4.53 4.36
CA GLY A 45 -9.98 4.86 3.93
C GLY A 45 -10.13 6.29 3.40
N ASP A 46 -9.36 7.24 3.93
CA ASP A 46 -9.28 8.61 3.40
C ASP A 46 -7.90 9.28 3.46
N HIS A 47 -6.91 8.60 4.04
CA HIS A 47 -5.54 9.10 4.19
C HIS A 47 -4.52 7.96 4.13
N TYR A 48 -3.25 8.36 4.02
CA TYR A 48 -2.11 7.51 4.33
C TYR A 48 -1.39 8.06 5.57
N ASP A 49 -0.97 7.16 6.45
CA ASP A 49 0.00 7.50 7.49
C ASP A 49 1.41 7.46 6.91
N VAL A 50 2.16 8.54 7.12
CA VAL A 50 3.50 8.74 6.60
C VAL A 50 4.46 9.07 7.74
N GLU A 51 5.63 8.41 7.76
CA GLU A 51 6.68 8.75 8.72
C GLU A 51 7.28 10.11 8.41
N GLU A 52 8.04 10.69 9.35
CA GLU A 52 8.68 12.00 9.15
C GLU A 52 9.56 12.06 7.89
N VAL A 53 10.25 10.96 7.55
CA VAL A 53 11.05 10.87 6.32
C VAL A 53 10.17 10.92 5.05
N ASP A 54 9.06 10.20 5.06
CA ASP A 54 8.08 10.17 3.96
C ASP A 54 7.39 11.54 3.83
N ARG A 55 7.09 12.21 4.95
CA ARG A 55 6.55 13.58 4.97
C ARG A 55 7.49 14.57 4.28
N ARG A 56 8.80 14.54 4.60
CA ARG A 56 9.79 15.43 3.96
C ARG A 56 9.83 15.19 2.45
N ARG A 57 9.76 13.92 2.03
CA ARG A 57 9.68 13.54 0.62
C ARG A 57 8.38 14.03 -0.03
N ALA A 58 7.25 13.91 0.64
CA ALA A 58 5.97 14.39 0.15
C ALA A 58 6.02 15.90 -0.12
N ILE A 59 6.55 16.70 0.82
CA ILE A 59 6.73 18.15 0.64
C ILE A 59 7.66 18.43 -0.54
N ALA A 60 8.78 17.71 -0.66
CA ALA A 60 9.71 17.86 -1.77
C ALA A 60 9.09 17.53 -3.14
N LEU A 61 8.05 16.68 -3.18
CA LEU A 61 7.29 16.34 -4.38
C LEU A 61 6.05 17.22 -4.60
N GLY A 62 5.85 18.25 -3.78
CA GLY A 62 4.80 19.26 -3.96
C GLY A 62 3.58 19.11 -3.04
N ALA A 63 3.61 18.24 -2.03
CA ALA A 63 2.56 18.24 -1.02
C ALA A 63 2.59 19.53 -0.18
N GLU A 64 1.44 20.16 0.02
CA GLU A 64 1.30 21.35 0.86
C GLU A 64 1.34 20.96 2.34
N ALA A 65 2.29 21.54 3.08
CA ALA A 65 2.37 21.35 4.51
C ALA A 65 1.34 22.24 5.22
N VAL A 66 0.39 21.62 5.91
CA VAL A 66 -0.68 22.30 6.65
C VAL A 66 -0.74 21.82 8.09
N ASP A 67 -1.57 22.44 8.93
CA ASP A 67 -1.90 21.85 10.22
C ASP A 67 -3.02 20.80 10.10
N SER A 68 -3.13 19.90 11.08
CA SER A 68 -4.12 18.81 11.04
C SER A 68 -5.56 19.29 11.03
N ARG A 69 -5.88 20.48 11.58
CA ARG A 69 -7.25 21.01 11.58
C ARG A 69 -7.62 21.49 10.19
N GLU A 70 -6.70 22.19 9.53
CA GLU A 70 -6.86 22.63 8.15
C GLU A 70 -6.99 21.45 7.20
N LEU A 71 -6.14 20.44 7.34
CA LEU A 71 -6.21 19.19 6.58
C LEU A 71 -7.59 18.55 6.69
N VAL A 72 -8.08 18.35 7.91
CA VAL A 72 -9.41 17.76 8.17
C VAL A 72 -10.54 18.65 7.66
N ARG A 73 -10.40 19.97 7.71
CA ARG A 73 -11.38 20.92 7.18
C ARG A 73 -11.52 20.76 5.66
N ARG A 74 -10.40 20.79 4.91
CA ARG A 74 -10.43 20.71 3.44
C ARG A 74 -11.05 19.39 2.95
N ILE A 75 -10.65 18.25 3.49
CA ILE A 75 -11.22 16.95 3.06
C ILE A 75 -12.70 16.79 3.43
N ARG A 76 -13.20 17.51 4.44
CA ARG A 76 -14.64 17.53 4.77
C ARG A 76 -15.42 18.35 3.77
N GLU A 77 -14.89 19.49 3.35
CA GLU A 77 -15.53 20.39 2.39
C GLU A 77 -15.73 19.73 1.02
N VAL A 78 -14.80 18.86 0.62
CA VAL A 78 -14.90 18.07 -0.62
C VAL A 78 -15.51 16.67 -0.43
N GLY A 79 -16.02 16.36 0.78
CA GLY A 79 -16.73 15.10 1.04
C GLY A 79 -15.86 13.84 1.06
N LEU A 80 -14.54 13.97 1.18
CA LEU A 80 -13.59 12.86 1.20
C LEU A 80 -13.33 12.29 2.60
N ARG A 81 -13.79 12.93 3.70
CA ARG A 81 -13.62 12.37 5.05
C ARG A 81 -14.46 11.10 5.22
N ARG A 82 -13.79 9.96 5.46
CA ARG A 82 -14.41 8.65 5.71
C ARG A 82 -14.15 8.20 7.15
N ARG A 83 -15.14 8.30 8.03
CA ARG A 83 -15.02 7.80 9.41
C ARG A 83 -15.35 6.31 9.44
N GLY A 84 -14.41 5.48 9.90
CA GLY A 84 -14.65 4.04 10.11
C GLY A 84 -14.54 3.16 8.87
N ASP A 85 -14.19 3.73 7.71
CA ASP A 85 -14.03 3.01 6.44
C ASP A 85 -12.59 2.49 6.23
N LYS A 86 -11.94 2.09 7.33
CA LYS A 86 -10.57 1.59 7.27
C LYS A 86 -10.61 0.16 6.72
N PRO A 87 -9.76 -0.19 5.73
CA PRO A 87 -9.64 -1.57 5.26
C PRO A 87 -9.34 -2.55 6.39
N SER A 88 -10.03 -3.70 6.38
CA SER A 88 -9.98 -4.74 7.42
C SER A 88 -8.87 -5.77 7.18
N TRP A 89 -7.76 -5.38 6.54
CA TRP A 89 -6.70 -6.28 6.11
C TRP A 89 -6.21 -7.23 7.21
N GLN A 90 -6.43 -8.53 7.00
CA GLN A 90 -5.84 -9.59 7.78
C GLN A 90 -4.64 -10.17 7.05
N ARG A 91 -3.46 -10.21 7.69
CA ARG A 91 -2.30 -10.94 7.18
C ARG A 91 -2.45 -12.42 7.46
N VAL A 92 -2.56 -13.24 6.41
CA VAL A 92 -2.79 -14.68 6.49
C VAL A 92 -1.53 -15.52 6.24
N ALA A 93 -0.54 -14.95 5.56
CA ALA A 93 0.78 -15.56 5.40
C ALA A 93 1.88 -14.49 5.32
N PHE A 94 3.09 -14.87 5.68
CA PHE A 94 4.28 -14.01 5.62
C PHE A 94 5.53 -14.85 5.38
N ALA A 95 6.46 -14.32 4.60
CA ALA A 95 7.80 -14.86 4.45
C ALA A 95 8.84 -13.72 4.48
N PRO A 96 9.90 -13.84 5.28
CA PRO A 96 11.02 -12.91 5.19
C PRO A 96 11.83 -13.17 3.91
N ARG A 97 12.68 -12.21 3.54
CA ARG A 97 13.61 -12.34 2.40
C ARG A 97 14.46 -13.60 2.50
N GLY A 98 14.63 -14.30 1.37
CA GLY A 98 15.35 -15.58 1.28
C GLY A 98 14.52 -16.79 1.67
N ARG A 99 13.23 -16.62 2.02
CA ARG A 99 12.27 -17.70 2.24
C ARG A 99 11.13 -17.58 1.23
N THR A 100 10.52 -18.70 0.90
CA THR A 100 9.33 -18.74 0.04
C THR A 100 8.08 -18.62 0.89
N LEU A 101 7.10 -17.84 0.42
CA LEU A 101 5.78 -17.77 1.03
C LEU A 101 5.08 -19.12 0.89
N ASP A 102 4.91 -19.83 2.00
CA ASP A 102 4.19 -21.09 2.01
C ASP A 102 2.69 -20.85 1.86
N LEU A 103 2.21 -21.02 0.63
CA LEU A 103 0.82 -20.79 0.25
C LEU A 103 -0.01 -22.08 0.21
N GLY A 104 0.63 -23.24 0.41
CA GLY A 104 0.14 -24.62 0.27
C GLY A 104 -1.38 -24.80 0.12
N SER A 105 -2.03 -25.39 1.13
CA SER A 105 -3.48 -25.55 1.15
C SER A 105 -4.23 -24.26 1.51
N ARG A 106 -3.52 -23.20 1.93
CA ARG A 106 -4.13 -21.92 2.35
C ARG A 106 -4.94 -21.28 1.24
N LEU A 107 -4.46 -21.35 0.00
CA LEU A 107 -5.17 -20.78 -1.16
C LEU A 107 -6.50 -21.49 -1.45
N VAL A 108 -6.64 -22.77 -1.10
CA VAL A 108 -7.89 -23.52 -1.31
C VAL A 108 -9.04 -22.90 -0.51
N ALA A 109 -8.77 -22.35 0.67
CA ALA A 109 -9.78 -21.70 1.52
C ALA A 109 -10.37 -20.42 0.90
N PHE A 110 -9.74 -19.86 -0.15
CA PHE A 110 -10.18 -18.63 -0.81
C PHE A 110 -10.91 -18.85 -2.14
N GLY A 111 -11.23 -20.10 -2.51
CA GLY A 111 -12.00 -20.38 -3.73
C GLY A 111 -11.32 -19.91 -5.03
N ASP A 112 -12.10 -19.36 -5.95
CA ASP A 112 -11.62 -18.84 -7.25
C ASP A 112 -10.45 -17.83 -7.14
N PRO A 113 -10.50 -16.83 -6.23
CA PRO A 113 -9.37 -15.93 -5.98
C PRO A 113 -8.07 -16.68 -5.65
N GLY A 114 -8.17 -17.72 -4.83
CA GLY A 114 -7.05 -18.57 -4.47
C GLY A 114 -6.51 -19.38 -5.66
N VAL A 115 -7.39 -19.85 -6.55
CA VAL A 115 -7.01 -20.55 -7.79
C VAL A 115 -6.25 -19.61 -8.73
N ARG A 116 -6.78 -18.39 -8.96
CA ARG A 116 -6.12 -17.36 -9.78
C ARG A 116 -4.74 -17.01 -9.25
N LEU A 117 -4.62 -16.75 -7.94
CA LEU A 117 -3.34 -16.45 -7.32
C LEU A 117 -2.36 -17.62 -7.36
N ARG A 118 -2.86 -18.86 -7.20
CA ARG A 118 -2.04 -20.08 -7.31
C ARG A 118 -1.45 -20.23 -8.71
N ALA A 119 -2.21 -19.90 -9.75
CA ALA A 119 -1.75 -19.96 -11.14
C ALA A 119 -0.56 -19.01 -11.40
N MET A 120 -0.43 -17.94 -10.60
CA MET A 120 0.64 -16.96 -10.73
C MET A 120 1.95 -17.34 -10.03
N LEU A 121 1.93 -18.25 -9.05
CA LEU A 121 3.10 -18.56 -8.22
C LEU A 121 4.36 -18.91 -9.01
N PRO A 122 4.30 -19.66 -10.13
CA PRO A 122 5.49 -19.92 -10.94
C PRO A 122 6.16 -18.65 -11.48
N PHE A 123 5.38 -17.60 -11.79
CA PHE A 123 5.88 -16.35 -12.38
C PHE A 123 6.51 -15.41 -11.34
N VAL A 124 6.01 -15.44 -10.11
CA VAL A 124 6.48 -14.58 -9.02
C VAL A 124 7.46 -15.28 -8.07
N ARG A 125 7.80 -16.55 -8.31
CA ARG A 125 8.65 -17.35 -7.38
C ARG A 125 10.04 -16.75 -7.15
N SER A 126 10.68 -16.24 -8.19
CA SER A 126 11.99 -15.59 -8.08
C SER A 126 11.91 -14.29 -7.28
N LEU A 127 10.86 -13.50 -7.54
CA LEU A 127 10.56 -12.28 -6.80
C LEU A 127 10.29 -12.60 -5.33
N ASP A 128 9.45 -13.60 -5.05
CA ASP A 128 9.12 -14.05 -3.69
C ASP A 128 10.39 -14.34 -2.87
N GLN A 129 11.31 -15.14 -3.41
CA GLN A 129 12.57 -15.47 -2.72
C GLN A 129 13.49 -14.25 -2.50
N ALA A 130 13.47 -13.28 -3.42
CA ALA A 130 14.25 -12.05 -3.32
C ALA A 130 13.59 -10.97 -2.45
N SER A 131 12.33 -11.18 -2.04
CA SER A 131 11.52 -10.16 -1.39
C SER A 131 11.09 -10.56 0.01
N ARG A 132 10.64 -9.59 0.80
CA ARG A 132 9.77 -9.86 1.94
C ARG A 132 8.34 -9.97 1.39
N SER A 133 7.71 -11.11 1.57
CA SER A 133 6.40 -11.40 0.99
C SER A 133 5.31 -11.53 2.04
N GLY A 134 4.08 -11.19 1.68
CA GLY A 134 2.91 -11.40 2.52
C GLY A 134 1.64 -11.64 1.71
N LEU A 135 0.71 -12.38 2.31
CA LEU A 135 -0.63 -12.55 1.80
C LEU A 135 -1.61 -11.87 2.77
N TYR A 136 -2.43 -10.98 2.24
CA TYR A 136 -3.41 -10.20 2.98
C TYR A 136 -4.80 -10.46 2.40
N VAL A 137 -5.82 -10.39 3.23
CA VAL A 137 -7.22 -10.53 2.81
C VAL A 137 -8.10 -9.51 3.51
N ASP A 138 -9.05 -8.93 2.81
CA ASP A 138 -10.19 -8.21 3.38
C ASP A 138 -11.50 -8.74 2.78
N ASP A 139 -12.59 -8.00 2.95
CA ASP A 139 -13.90 -8.41 2.43
C ASP A 139 -13.99 -8.40 0.90
N GLN A 140 -13.09 -7.68 0.21
CA GLN A 140 -13.15 -7.47 -1.24
C GLN A 140 -12.02 -8.16 -2.01
N TYR A 141 -10.83 -8.32 -1.41
CA TYR A 141 -9.62 -8.73 -2.10
C TYR A 141 -8.76 -9.70 -1.30
N LEU A 142 -8.07 -10.55 -2.04
CA LEU A 142 -6.85 -11.25 -1.66
C LEU A 142 -5.67 -10.51 -2.29
N VAL A 143 -4.65 -10.17 -1.49
CA VAL A 143 -3.52 -9.34 -1.92
C VAL A 143 -2.20 -10.01 -1.62
N MET A 144 -1.39 -10.25 -2.66
CA MET A 144 -0.01 -10.66 -2.49
C MET A 144 0.90 -9.43 -2.54
N LEU A 145 1.62 -9.18 -1.45
CA LEU A 145 2.58 -8.10 -1.30
C LEU A 145 3.99 -8.65 -1.40
N PHE A 146 4.85 -7.95 -2.13
CA PHE A 146 6.30 -8.15 -2.17
C PHE A 146 7.01 -6.83 -1.88
N ASP A 147 8.03 -6.85 -1.01
CA ASP A 147 9.01 -5.78 -0.89
C ASP A 147 10.41 -6.25 -1.25
N TRP A 148 11.03 -5.61 -2.25
CA TRP A 148 12.39 -5.98 -2.69
C TRP A 148 13.22 -4.74 -3.01
N VAL A 149 14.54 -4.95 -2.98
CA VAL A 149 15.51 -4.00 -3.54
C VAL A 149 15.89 -4.53 -4.92
N GLY A 150 15.65 -3.74 -5.96
CA GLY A 150 15.94 -4.16 -7.32
C GLY A 150 15.29 -3.25 -8.36
N PRO A 151 15.40 -3.61 -9.65
CA PRO A 151 14.73 -2.88 -10.71
C PRO A 151 13.21 -2.96 -10.55
N GLU A 152 12.52 -2.07 -11.25
CA GLU A 152 11.07 -2.15 -11.40
C GLU A 152 10.67 -3.51 -11.99
N ALA A 153 9.63 -4.11 -11.42
CA ALA A 153 9.05 -5.35 -11.91
C ALA A 153 7.81 -5.00 -12.73
N VAL A 154 7.88 -5.19 -14.05
CA VAL A 154 6.69 -5.15 -14.90
C VAL A 154 6.11 -6.56 -14.92
N VAL A 155 4.88 -6.70 -14.43
CA VAL A 155 4.21 -7.98 -14.40
C VAL A 155 2.83 -7.85 -15.02
N GLU A 156 2.70 -8.33 -16.26
CA GLU A 156 1.39 -8.60 -16.86
C GLU A 156 0.98 -10.01 -16.47
N LEU A 157 0.00 -10.12 -15.59
CA LEU A 157 -0.51 -11.40 -15.11
C LEU A 157 -2.00 -11.48 -15.41
N GLU A 158 -2.37 -12.46 -16.23
CA GLU A 158 -3.77 -12.82 -16.38
C GLU A 158 -4.37 -13.18 -15.03
N GLY A 159 -5.59 -12.72 -14.78
CA GLY A 159 -6.28 -12.98 -13.52
C GLY A 159 -5.84 -12.08 -12.37
N ILE A 160 -5.18 -10.94 -12.61
CA ILE A 160 -5.02 -9.85 -11.64
C ILE A 160 -5.98 -8.70 -11.93
N ASP A 161 -6.75 -8.30 -10.91
CA ASP A 161 -7.73 -7.22 -11.03
C ASP A 161 -7.09 -5.84 -10.84
N ARG A 162 -6.00 -5.77 -10.08
CA ARG A 162 -5.20 -4.55 -9.90
C ARG A 162 -3.76 -4.89 -9.53
N VAL A 163 -2.83 -4.16 -10.15
CA VAL A 163 -1.42 -4.14 -9.77
C VAL A 163 -1.10 -2.77 -9.16
N TRP A 164 -0.37 -2.76 -8.06
CA TRP A 164 0.25 -1.56 -7.51
C TRP A 164 1.76 -1.75 -7.42
N ALA A 165 2.51 -0.91 -8.12
CA ALA A 165 3.97 -0.87 -8.02
C ALA A 165 4.40 0.48 -7.43
N GLY A 166 4.88 0.47 -6.19
CA GLY A 166 5.38 1.68 -5.52
C GLY A 166 6.77 2.08 -6.02
N GLU A 167 7.04 3.38 -6.05
CA GLU A 167 8.41 3.90 -6.19
C GLU A 167 9.30 3.46 -5.00
N PRO A 168 10.64 3.52 -5.11
CA PRO A 168 11.51 3.09 -4.02
C PRO A 168 11.28 3.98 -2.82
N ARG A 169 11.14 3.37 -1.64
CA ARG A 169 11.11 4.03 -0.33
C ARG A 169 12.52 4.48 0.06
N ALA A 170 12.64 5.17 1.20
CA ALA A 170 13.94 5.65 1.70
C ALA A 170 14.94 4.52 2.01
N ASP A 171 14.45 3.32 2.32
CA ASP A 171 15.24 2.09 2.52
C ASP A 171 15.67 1.43 1.19
N GLY A 172 15.32 2.02 0.04
CA GLY A 172 15.58 1.48 -1.29
C GLY A 172 14.64 0.35 -1.71
N GLU A 173 13.72 -0.08 -0.84
CA GLU A 173 12.73 -1.09 -1.20
C GLU A 173 11.58 -0.50 -2.01
N ARG A 174 11.17 -1.22 -3.03
CA ARG A 174 9.90 -0.99 -3.73
C ARG A 174 8.87 -2.00 -3.25
N SER A 175 7.59 -1.66 -3.42
CA SER A 175 6.48 -2.58 -3.16
C SER A 175 5.78 -2.98 -4.46
N LEU A 176 5.35 -4.24 -4.54
CA LEU A 176 4.47 -4.75 -5.57
C LEU A 176 3.31 -5.43 -4.86
N GLU A 177 2.09 -5.01 -5.16
CA GLU A 177 0.88 -5.57 -4.59
C GLU A 177 -0.03 -6.04 -5.72
N LEU A 178 -0.38 -7.32 -5.68
CA LEU A 178 -1.21 -7.98 -6.68
C LEU A 178 -2.57 -8.27 -6.04
N PHE A 179 -3.60 -7.56 -6.48
CA PHE A 179 -4.96 -7.65 -5.95
C PHE A 179 -5.79 -8.59 -6.80
N VAL A 180 -6.38 -9.59 -6.15
CA VAL A 180 -7.37 -10.51 -6.72
C VAL A 180 -8.69 -10.32 -5.98
N ARG A 181 -9.74 -9.96 -6.69
CA ARG A 181 -11.08 -9.76 -6.12
C ARG A 181 -11.66 -11.09 -5.63
N ARG A 182 -12.34 -11.05 -4.48
CA ARG A 182 -13.02 -12.19 -3.85
C ARG A 182 -14.33 -12.57 -4.51
#